data_AF-A0A2V7IN80-F1
#
_entry.id   AF-A0A2V7IN80-F1
#
_cell.length_a   1.000
_cell.length_b   1.000
_cell.length_c   1.000
_cell.angle_alpha   90.00
_cell.angle_beta   90.00
_cell.angle_gamma   90.00
#
_symmetry.space_group_name_H-M   'P 1'
#
loop_
_entity.id
_entity.type
_entity.pdbx_description
1 polymer ?
#
loop_
_entity_poly.entity_id
_entity_poly.type
_entity_poly.pdbx_seq_one_letter_code
_entity_poly.pdbx_strand_id
1 'polypeptide(L)'
;MLQVDLRELARGPVETQGQLAGSDPLFEGLDVVLAEPVRVAGRLHAAGEGRFYWRGSLHTRMAGQCRRCLVPVPVPVVAYVDALFSADPDALEDPSSYPLAPDAIEIDLRPAVREELLLAVPRWVVCRDDCRGLCPRCGKDLNAGPCGCPAAADQRWHGLAALKDKLRD
;
A
#
# COMPACT_ATOMS: atom_id res chain seq x y z
N MET A 1 16.82 -14.93 -1.31
CA MET A 1 16.41 -15.32 0.04
C MET A 1 15.93 -14.09 0.80
N LEU A 2 14.86 -14.20 1.60
CA LEU A 2 14.39 -13.15 2.53
C LEU A 2 14.60 -13.53 4.01
N GLN A 3 15.23 -14.67 4.24
CA GLN A 3 15.83 -15.04 5.51
C GLN A 3 17.34 -14.96 5.31
N VAL A 4 18.08 -14.40 6.25
CA VAL A 4 19.53 -14.22 6.13
C VAL A 4 20.20 -14.83 7.33
N ASP A 5 21.13 -15.76 7.10
CA ASP A 5 21.96 -16.34 8.17
C ASP A 5 22.95 -15.29 8.67
N LEU A 6 22.95 -15.03 9.98
CA LEU A 6 23.81 -14.01 10.60
C LEU A 6 25.29 -14.30 10.40
N ARG A 7 25.69 -15.57 10.20
CA ARG A 7 27.09 -15.95 9.94
C ARG A 7 27.58 -15.42 8.61
N GLU A 8 26.70 -15.14 7.65
CA GLU A 8 27.06 -14.53 6.37
C GLU A 8 27.55 -13.09 6.54
N LEU A 9 26.98 -12.36 7.52
CA LEU A 9 27.35 -10.98 7.82
C LEU A 9 28.76 -10.83 8.39
N ALA A 10 29.35 -11.90 8.93
CA ALA A 10 30.74 -11.90 9.38
C ALA A 10 31.74 -11.65 8.21
N ARG A 11 31.31 -11.86 6.96
CA ARG A 11 32.11 -11.64 5.76
C ARG A 11 31.85 -10.29 5.08
N GLY A 12 30.92 -9.49 5.63
CA GLY A 12 30.50 -8.21 5.08
C GLY A 12 28.99 -8.15 4.81
N PRO A 13 28.50 -7.07 4.18
CA PRO A 13 27.08 -6.91 3.88
C PRO A 13 26.53 -8.02 2.98
N VAL A 14 25.29 -8.44 3.23
CA VAL A 14 24.64 -9.52 2.48
C VAL A 14 23.60 -8.94 1.53
N GLU A 15 23.70 -9.28 0.25
CA GLU A 15 22.67 -9.00 -0.74
C GLU A 15 21.48 -9.92 -0.56
N THR A 16 20.29 -9.36 -0.67
CA THR A 16 19.02 -10.06 -0.46
C THR A 16 18.16 -9.84 -1.69
N GLN A 17 17.57 -10.92 -2.18
CA GLN A 17 16.66 -10.87 -3.32
C GLN A 17 15.61 -11.96 -3.17
N GLY A 18 14.33 -11.63 -3.30
CA GLY A 18 13.25 -12.58 -3.10
C GLY A 18 12.00 -12.21 -3.87
N GLN A 19 11.08 -13.16 -3.92
CA GLN A 19 9.74 -12.95 -4.47
C GLN A 19 8.76 -13.63 -3.53
N LEU A 20 7.69 -12.94 -3.17
CA LEU A 20 6.57 -13.46 -2.39
C LEU A 20 5.36 -13.51 -3.31
N ALA A 21 4.65 -14.64 -3.33
CA ALA A 21 3.46 -14.75 -4.16
C ALA A 21 2.40 -13.74 -3.71
N GLY A 22 1.58 -13.22 -4.62
CA GLY A 22 0.47 -12.34 -4.24
C GLY A 22 -0.55 -13.02 -3.30
N SER A 23 -0.58 -14.36 -3.31
CA SER A 23 -1.38 -15.22 -2.43
C SER A 23 -0.61 -15.76 -1.22
N ASP A 24 0.57 -15.23 -0.91
CA ASP A 24 1.36 -15.67 0.24
C ASP A 24 0.60 -15.37 1.55
N PRO A 25 0.54 -16.31 2.52
CA PRO A 25 -0.10 -16.08 3.82
C PRO A 25 0.45 -14.85 4.57
N LEU A 26 1.69 -14.45 4.26
CA LEU A 26 2.27 -13.20 4.75
C LEU A 26 1.43 -11.97 4.41
N PHE A 27 0.51 -12.03 3.44
CA PHE A 27 -0.34 -10.92 3.03
C PHE A 27 -1.81 -11.07 3.46
N GLU A 28 -2.14 -12.08 4.28
CA GLU A 28 -3.48 -12.24 4.82
C GLU A 28 -3.91 -11.03 5.66
N GLY A 29 -5.17 -10.63 5.54
CA GLY A 29 -5.72 -9.45 6.20
C GLY A 29 -5.35 -8.11 5.57
N LEU A 30 -4.60 -8.09 4.47
CA LEU A 30 -4.49 -6.88 3.64
C LEU A 30 -5.76 -6.76 2.78
N ASP A 31 -6.42 -5.60 2.83
CA ASP A 31 -7.56 -5.27 1.96
C ASP A 31 -7.09 -4.91 0.53
N VAL A 32 -6.22 -5.75 -0.04
CA VAL A 32 -5.61 -5.56 -1.35
C VAL A 32 -5.51 -6.88 -2.10
N VAL A 33 -5.73 -6.83 -3.41
CA VAL A 33 -5.45 -7.97 -4.30
C VAL A 33 -4.14 -7.69 -5.02
N LEU A 34 -3.12 -8.49 -4.74
CA LEU A 34 -1.83 -8.43 -5.44
C LEU A 34 -1.92 -9.23 -6.74
N ALA A 35 -1.91 -8.54 -7.87
CA ALA A 35 -2.01 -9.16 -9.20
C ALA A 35 -0.68 -9.79 -9.66
N GLU A 36 0.44 -9.34 -9.08
CA GLU A 36 1.78 -9.85 -9.36
C GLU A 36 2.52 -10.20 -8.06
N PRO A 37 3.51 -11.11 -8.09
CA PRO A 37 4.37 -11.36 -6.94
C PRO A 37 5.06 -10.08 -6.45
N VAL A 38 5.27 -9.98 -5.13
CA VAL A 38 6.06 -8.91 -4.53
C VAL A 38 7.53 -9.25 -4.69
N ARG A 39 8.21 -8.52 -5.57
CA ARG A 39 9.65 -8.65 -5.80
C ARG A 39 10.38 -7.77 -4.80
N VAL A 40 11.33 -8.33 -4.08
CA VAL A 40 12.08 -7.66 -3.03
C VAL A 40 13.57 -7.76 -3.36
N ALA A 41 14.29 -6.65 -3.20
CA ALA A 41 15.75 -6.61 -3.28
C ALA A 41 16.30 -5.62 -2.27
N GLY A 42 17.44 -5.92 -1.68
CA GLY A 42 18.03 -5.06 -0.66
C GLY A 42 19.36 -5.58 -0.14
N ARG A 43 19.93 -4.87 0.82
CA ARG A 43 21.21 -5.21 1.43
C ARG A 43 21.11 -5.12 2.94
N LEU A 44 21.60 -6.15 3.63
CA LEU A 44 21.67 -6.24 5.08
C LEU A 44 23.09 -5.91 5.56
N HIS A 45 23.19 -5.09 6.60
CA HIS A 45 24.44 -4.64 7.20
C HIS A 45 24.46 -4.95 8.69
N ALA A 46 25.62 -5.33 9.23
CA ALA A 46 25.85 -5.22 10.66
C ALA A 46 25.97 -3.73 11.05
N ALA A 47 25.31 -3.33 12.13
CA ALA A 47 25.18 -1.94 12.60
C ALA A 47 25.58 -1.79 14.08
N GLY A 48 26.56 -2.60 14.53
CA GLY A 48 26.97 -2.71 15.92
C GLY A 48 26.71 -4.11 16.48
N GLU A 49 27.03 -4.31 17.76
CA GLU A 49 26.81 -5.58 18.44
C GLU A 49 25.31 -5.90 18.51
N GLY A 50 24.91 -7.04 17.94
CA GLY A 50 23.51 -7.51 17.94
C GLY A 50 22.53 -6.66 17.14
N ARG A 51 23.00 -5.69 16.34
CA ARG A 51 22.16 -4.76 15.56
C ARG A 51 22.42 -4.95 14.08
N PHE A 52 21.34 -5.03 13.30
CA PHE A 52 21.42 -5.27 11.86
C PHE A 52 20.48 -4.35 11.11
N TYR A 53 21.00 -3.61 10.15
CA TYR A 53 20.23 -2.65 9.38
C TYR A 53 20.04 -3.16 7.97
N TRP A 54 18.78 -3.28 7.55
CA TRP A 54 18.40 -3.69 6.21
C TRP A 54 17.83 -2.51 5.45
N ARG A 55 18.37 -2.28 4.25
CA ARG A 55 17.76 -1.36 3.27
C ARG A 55 17.29 -2.16 2.08
N GLY A 56 16.01 -2.05 1.77
CA GLY A 56 15.38 -2.78 0.68
C GLY A 56 14.47 -1.93 -0.18
N SER A 57 14.01 -2.54 -1.26
CA SER A 57 12.94 -2.05 -2.11
C SER A 57 12.02 -3.20 -2.47
N LEU A 58 10.75 -2.90 -2.61
CA LEU A 58 9.74 -3.84 -3.07
C LEU A 58 8.99 -3.28 -4.26
N HIS A 59 8.62 -4.16 -5.18
CA HIS A 59 7.90 -3.84 -6.41
C HIS A 59 6.81 -4.88 -6.65
N THR A 60 5.58 -4.42 -6.88
CA THR A 60 4.45 -5.27 -7.25
C THR A 60 3.40 -4.47 -8.03
N ARG A 61 2.33 -5.14 -8.46
CA ARG A 61 1.11 -4.51 -8.98
C ARG A 61 -0.08 -5.02 -8.20
N MET A 62 -0.90 -4.10 -7.70
CA MET A 62 -2.20 -4.43 -7.14
C MET A 62 -3.32 -4.26 -8.17
N ALA A 63 -4.37 -5.06 -8.03
CA ALA A 63 -5.64 -4.91 -8.73
C ALA A 63 -6.57 -4.02 -7.88
N GLY A 64 -6.57 -2.72 -8.17
CA GLY A 64 -7.49 -1.76 -7.56
C GLY A 64 -8.80 -1.63 -8.33
N GLN A 65 -9.76 -0.93 -7.74
CA GLN A 65 -10.99 -0.51 -8.42
C GLN A 65 -11.12 1.00 -8.34
N CYS A 66 -11.49 1.63 -9.46
CA CYS A 66 -11.75 3.06 -9.50
C CYS A 66 -12.88 3.40 -8.52
N ARG A 67 -12.61 4.23 -7.52
CA ARG A 67 -13.61 4.61 -6.50
C ARG A 67 -14.83 5.36 -7.07
N ARG A 68 -14.73 5.86 -8.32
CA ARG A 68 -15.77 6.65 -8.97
C ARG A 68 -16.66 5.79 -9.88
N CYS A 69 -16.06 4.94 -10.72
CA CYS A 69 -16.79 4.16 -11.73
C CYS A 69 -16.66 2.63 -11.59
N LEU A 70 -15.94 2.13 -10.58
CA LEU A 70 -15.72 0.72 -10.27
C LEU A 70 -14.98 -0.11 -11.33
N VAL A 71 -14.53 0.51 -12.43
CA VAL A 71 -13.66 -0.16 -13.41
C VAL A 71 -12.34 -0.58 -12.76
N PRO A 72 -11.81 -1.79 -13.05
CA PRO A 72 -10.51 -2.24 -12.55
C PRO A 72 -9.38 -1.30 -12.97
N VAL A 73 -8.44 -1.05 -12.06
CA VAL A 73 -7.25 -0.23 -12.28
C VAL A 73 -6.02 -1.01 -11.80
N PRO A 74 -5.09 -1.39 -12.70
CA PRO A 74 -3.83 -1.99 -12.29
C PRO A 74 -2.90 -0.90 -11.74
N VAL A 75 -2.53 -0.99 -10.47
CA VAL A 75 -1.75 0.05 -9.79
C VAL A 75 -0.37 -0.47 -9.43
N PRO A 76 0.72 0.11 -9.96
CA PRO A 76 2.06 -0.22 -9.53
C PRO A 76 2.26 0.24 -8.08
N VAL A 77 2.86 -0.63 -7.27
CA VAL A 77 3.25 -0.32 -5.89
C VAL A 77 4.76 -0.49 -5.80
N VAL A 78 5.44 0.58 -5.44
CA VAL A 78 6.89 0.63 -5.22
C VAL A 78 7.11 1.25 -3.85
N ALA A 79 7.88 0.57 -3.00
CA ALA A 79 8.22 1.06 -1.68
C ALA A 79 9.68 0.75 -1.35
N TYR A 80 10.21 1.51 -0.41
CA TYR A 80 11.54 1.32 0.14
C TYR A 80 11.40 0.96 1.61
N VAL A 81 12.26 0.05 2.07
CA VAL A 81 12.23 -0.43 3.45
C VAL A 81 13.55 -0.07 4.10
N ASP A 82 13.48 0.55 5.26
CA ASP A 82 14.61 0.75 6.15
C ASP A 82 14.24 0.10 7.50
N ALA A 83 14.88 -1.01 7.84
CA ALA A 83 14.52 -1.83 8.98
C ALA A 83 15.73 -2.10 9.88
N LEU A 84 15.58 -1.90 11.19
CA LEU A 84 16.58 -2.26 12.19
C LEU A 84 16.16 -3.55 12.91
N PHE A 85 16.98 -4.59 12.89
CA PHE A 85 16.78 -5.80 13.67
C PHE A 85 17.69 -5.77 14.89
N SER A 86 17.11 -5.94 16.08
CA SER A 86 17.86 -5.80 17.34
C SER A 86 17.26 -6.63 18.47
N ALA A 87 18.12 -7.12 19.37
CA ALA A 87 17.73 -7.70 20.65
C ALA A 87 17.69 -6.66 21.80
N ASP A 88 18.22 -5.46 21.55
CA ASP A 88 18.29 -4.35 22.51
C ASP A 88 16.89 -3.71 22.70
N PRO A 89 16.31 -3.75 23.91
CA PRO A 89 14.99 -3.17 24.18
C PRO A 89 14.90 -1.67 23.86
N ASP A 90 15.98 -0.90 24.08
CA ASP A 90 15.99 0.54 23.82
C ASP A 90 15.89 0.81 22.32
N ALA A 91 16.45 -0.07 21.48
CA ALA A 91 16.34 0.03 20.03
C ALA A 91 14.91 -0.27 19.53
N LEU A 92 14.13 -1.06 20.28
CA LEU A 92 12.78 -1.48 19.92
C LEU A 92 11.71 -0.43 20.24
N GLU A 93 12.08 0.71 20.82
CA GLU A 93 11.19 1.86 20.96
C GLU A 93 10.90 2.54 19.60
N ASP A 94 11.77 2.34 18.60
CA ASP A 94 11.59 2.86 17.24
C ASP A 94 10.59 1.98 16.44
N PRO A 95 9.56 2.56 15.80
CA PRO A 95 8.59 1.81 14.99
C PRO A 95 9.18 1.05 13.79
N SER A 96 10.36 1.47 13.30
CA SER A 96 11.09 0.81 12.20
C SER A 96 12.05 -0.27 12.71
N SER A 97 12.00 -0.61 14.00
CA SER A 97 12.77 -1.69 14.60
C SER A 97 11.95 -2.97 14.76
N TYR A 98 12.62 -4.10 14.52
CA TYR A 98 12.07 -5.44 14.58
C TYR A 98 12.82 -6.25 15.64
N PRO A 99 12.11 -6.98 16.51
CA PRO A 99 12.73 -7.78 17.55
C PRO A 99 13.53 -8.94 16.94
N LEU A 100 14.76 -9.10 17.41
CA LEU A 100 15.61 -10.24 17.12
C LEU A 100 15.84 -11.02 18.41
N ALA A 101 15.65 -12.35 18.38
CA ALA A 101 15.96 -13.17 19.54
C ALA A 101 17.47 -13.10 19.86
N PRO A 102 17.88 -13.09 21.14
CA PRO A 102 19.31 -13.03 21.51
C PRO A 102 20.17 -14.17 20.93
N ASP A 103 19.56 -15.32 20.70
CA ASP A 103 20.16 -16.53 20.13
C ASP A 103 19.76 -16.76 18.66
N ALA A 104 19.17 -15.76 18.00
CA ALA A 104 18.80 -15.86 16.60
C ALA A 104 20.02 -16.17 15.73
N ILE A 105 19.87 -17.15 14.85
CA ILE A 105 20.87 -17.49 13.83
C ILE A 105 20.51 -16.91 12.46
N GLU A 106 19.28 -16.45 12.29
CA GLU A 106 18.75 -15.90 11.05
C GLU A 106 17.91 -14.65 11.33
N ILE A 107 17.89 -13.73 10.37
CA ILE A 107 16.97 -12.59 10.32
C ILE A 107 15.89 -12.88 9.27
N ASP A 108 14.63 -12.77 9.67
CA ASP A 108 13.49 -12.81 8.76
C ASP A 108 13.09 -11.39 8.33
N LEU A 109 13.27 -11.07 7.05
CA LEU A 109 12.97 -9.76 6.47
C LEU A 109 11.48 -9.60 6.10
N ARG A 110 10.71 -10.69 6.11
CA ARG A 110 9.32 -10.72 5.65
C ARG A 110 8.39 -9.79 6.44
N PRO A 111 8.49 -9.66 7.78
CA PRO A 111 7.63 -8.73 8.54
C PRO A 111 7.80 -7.28 8.06
N ALA A 112 9.04 -6.82 7.89
CA ALA A 112 9.32 -5.48 7.40
C ALA A 112 8.79 -5.24 5.98
N VAL A 113 8.91 -6.24 5.10
CA VAL A 113 8.33 -6.19 3.76
C VAL A 113 6.80 -6.09 3.80
N ARG A 114 6.13 -6.86 4.67
CA ARG A 114 4.66 -6.83 4.81
C ARG A 114 4.19 -5.46 5.26
N GLU A 115 4.82 -4.89 6.28
CA GLU A 115 4.44 -3.60 6.84
C GLU A 115 4.63 -2.46 5.84
N GLU A 116 5.77 -2.40 5.17
CA GLU A 116 6.00 -1.37 4.15
C GLU A 116 5.07 -1.51 2.95
N LEU A 117 4.75 -2.74 2.54
CA LEU A 117 3.74 -2.95 1.51
C LEU A 117 2.36 -2.43 1.95
N LEU A 118 1.96 -2.70 3.20
CA LEU A 118 0.69 -2.22 3.76
C LEU A 118 0.63 -0.68 3.75
N LEU A 119 1.73 -0.02 4.09
CA LEU A 119 1.82 1.45 4.10
C LEU A 119 1.85 2.06 2.69
N ALA A 120 2.48 1.39 1.73
CA ALA A 120 2.62 1.88 0.36
C ALA A 120 1.37 1.69 -0.50
N VAL A 121 0.47 0.77 -0.13
CA VAL A 121 -0.75 0.52 -0.89
C VAL A 121 -1.68 1.74 -0.86
N PRO A 122 -2.06 2.30 -2.03
CA PRO A 122 -2.96 3.44 -2.08
C PRO A 122 -4.38 3.02 -1.66
N ARG A 123 -4.92 3.71 -0.65
CA ARG A 123 -6.28 3.47 -0.14
C ARG A 123 -7.37 3.68 -1.20
N TRP A 124 -7.13 4.58 -2.17
CA TRP A 124 -8.10 4.92 -3.20
C TRP A 124 -7.41 5.17 -4.53
N VAL A 125 -8.03 4.71 -5.61
CA VAL A 125 -7.51 4.87 -6.97
C VAL A 125 -8.62 5.39 -7.89
N VAL A 126 -8.23 6.12 -8.94
CA VAL A 126 -9.12 6.55 -10.02
C VAL A 126 -8.55 6.05 -11.35
N CYS A 127 -9.42 5.68 -12.28
CA CYS A 127 -8.99 5.18 -13.59
C CYS A 127 -8.40 6.27 -14.50
N ARG A 128 -8.68 7.55 -14.18
CA ARG A 128 -8.15 8.77 -14.80
C ARG A 128 -8.65 10.01 -14.03
N ASP A 129 -7.98 11.14 -14.21
CA ASP A 129 -8.24 12.37 -13.45
C ASP A 129 -9.66 12.92 -13.65
N ASP A 130 -10.15 12.88 -14.89
CA ASP A 130 -11.46 13.39 -15.30
C ASP A 130 -12.61 12.36 -15.17
N CYS A 131 -12.39 11.25 -14.46
CA CYS A 131 -13.40 10.21 -14.32
C CYS A 131 -14.70 10.77 -13.70
N ARG A 132 -15.79 10.69 -14.47
CA ARG A 132 -17.11 11.23 -14.13
C ARG A 132 -17.90 10.35 -13.15
N GLY A 133 -17.44 9.11 -12.95
CA GLY A 133 -18.02 8.15 -12.02
C GLY A 133 -19.40 7.63 -12.40
N LEU A 134 -20.04 6.95 -11.45
CA LEU A 134 -21.42 6.47 -11.60
C LEU A 134 -22.43 7.55 -11.20
N CYS A 135 -23.59 7.53 -11.84
CA CYS A 135 -24.73 8.32 -11.39
C CYS A 135 -25.16 7.84 -9.99
N PRO A 136 -25.24 8.74 -8.98
CA PRO A 136 -25.62 8.35 -7.62
C PRO A 136 -27.08 7.92 -7.48
N ARG A 137 -27.90 8.03 -8.54
CA ARG A 137 -29.31 7.61 -8.54
C ARG A 137 -29.59 6.32 -9.30
N CYS A 138 -29.02 6.17 -10.50
CA CYS A 138 -29.31 5.00 -11.35
C CYS A 138 -28.10 4.10 -11.60
N GLY A 139 -26.91 4.46 -11.10
CA GLY A 139 -25.69 3.67 -11.29
C GLY A 139 -25.08 3.72 -12.71
N LYS A 140 -25.68 4.45 -13.66
CA LYS A 140 -25.12 4.59 -15.01
C LYS A 140 -23.71 5.19 -14.96
N ASP A 141 -22.77 4.58 -15.67
CA ASP A 141 -21.43 5.16 -15.87
C ASP A 141 -21.53 6.46 -16.68
N LEU A 142 -21.27 7.58 -16.01
CA LEU A 142 -21.30 8.90 -16.61
C LEU A 142 -20.16 9.09 -17.61
N ASN A 143 -19.13 8.24 -17.56
CA ASN A 143 -18.06 8.22 -18.56
C ASN A 143 -18.55 7.79 -19.95
N ALA A 144 -19.58 6.95 -20.03
CA ALA A 144 -20.21 6.53 -21.27
C ALA A 144 -21.28 7.54 -21.78
N GLY A 145 -21.46 8.65 -21.08
CA GLY A 145 -22.41 9.72 -21.44
C GLY A 145 -23.40 10.04 -20.33
N PRO A 146 -24.22 11.10 -20.50
CA PRO A 146 -25.14 11.56 -19.47
C PRO A 146 -26.20 10.51 -19.13
N CYS A 147 -26.65 10.52 -17.87
CA CYS A 147 -27.82 9.77 -17.44
C CYS A 147 -29.11 10.57 -17.67
N GLY A 148 -30.25 9.89 -17.75
CA GLY A 148 -31.58 10.52 -17.86
C GLY A 148 -32.18 10.94 -16.52
N CYS A 149 -31.44 10.88 -15.41
CA CYS A 149 -31.98 11.28 -14.12
C CYS A 149 -32.20 12.81 -14.08
N PRO A 150 -33.32 13.29 -13.51
CA PRO A 150 -33.63 14.72 -13.43
C PRO A 150 -32.56 15.45 -12.63
N ALA A 151 -32.16 16.69 -12.92
CA ALA A 151 -31.13 17.38 -12.14
C ALA A 151 -31.38 17.28 -10.62
N ALA A 152 -30.36 16.89 -9.84
CA ALA A 152 -30.51 16.81 -8.39
C ALA A 152 -30.62 18.25 -7.86
N ALA A 153 -31.78 18.60 -7.28
CA ALA A 153 -31.89 19.80 -6.47
C ALA A 153 -31.05 19.58 -5.21
N ASP A 154 -29.98 20.35 -5.06
CA ASP A 154 -29.16 20.29 -3.86
C ASP A 154 -29.99 20.79 -2.67
N GLN A 155 -30.23 19.89 -1.72
CA GLN A 155 -31.11 20.14 -0.58
C GLN A 155 -30.63 21.30 0.30
N ARG A 156 -29.33 21.64 0.28
CA ARG A 156 -28.82 22.82 1.01
C ARG A 156 -29.44 24.11 0.51
N TRP A 157 -29.86 24.15 -0.75
CA TRP A 157 -30.46 25.32 -1.39
C TRP A 157 -31.99 25.29 -1.41
N HIS A 158 -32.64 24.35 -0.69
CA HIS A 158 -34.11 24.25 -0.68
C HIS A 158 -34.79 25.56 -0.28
N GLY A 159 -34.23 26.29 0.69
CA GLY A 159 -34.75 27.59 1.13
C GLY A 159 -34.73 28.68 0.04
N LEU A 160 -33.85 28.55 -0.96
CA LEU A 160 -33.78 29.48 -2.09
C LEU A 160 -34.75 29.14 -3.22
N ALA A 161 -35.43 27.99 -3.17
CA ALA A 161 -36.39 27.59 -4.19
C ALA A 161 -37.51 28.64 -4.37
N ALA A 162 -37.96 29.24 -3.26
CA ALA A 162 -38.99 30.28 -3.25
C ALA A 162 -38.52 31.64 -3.82
N LEU A 163 -37.23 31.83 -4.05
CA LEU A 163 -36.66 33.06 -4.62
C LEU A 163 -36.41 32.94 -6.13
N LYS A 164 -36.50 31.74 -6.70
CA LYS A 164 -36.17 31.48 -8.11
C LYS A 164 -37.11 32.21 -9.08
N ASP A 165 -38.38 32.37 -8.70
CA ASP A 165 -39.38 33.09 -9.50
C ASP A 165 -39.30 34.61 -9.30
N LYS A 166 -38.71 35.07 -8.18
CA LYS A 166 -38.55 36.51 -7.86
C LYS A 166 -37.32 37.16 -8.49
N LEU A 167 -36.44 36.35 -9.09
CA LEU A 167 -35.17 36.79 -9.71
C LEU A 167 -35.21 36.75 -11.25
N ARG A 168 -36.37 36.46 -11.84
CA ARG A 168 -36.56 36.39 -13.31
C ARG A 168 -37.13 37.67 -13.92
N ASP A 169 -37.33 38.70 -13.10
CA ASP A 169 -37.57 40.09 -13.50
C ASP A 169 -36.29 40.91 -13.29
#